data_AF-A0A7K0A7N6-F1
#
_entry.id   AF-A0A7K0A7N6-F1
#
_cell.length_a   1.000
_cell.length_b   1.000
_cell.length_c   1.000
_cell.angle_alpha   90.00
_cell.angle_beta   90.00
_cell.angle_gamma   90.00
#
_symmetry.space_group_name_H-M   'P 1'
#
loop_
_entity.id
_entity.type
_entity.pdbx_description
1 polymer ?
#
loop_
_entity_poly.entity_id
_entity_poly.type
_entity_poly.pdbx_seq_one_letter_code
_entity_poly.pdbx_strand_id
1 'polypeptide(L)'
;MAAALWAWARGLFRAEAAVELLIGHGFWLCRNDFLDVAVEFGRGVVDGSPMAAVDWERAAAALEAGRLPCSDSEAQMLRLAVSIADGVPLDLGRAVSGLDEHNIVLVAAAMAQAAGHREIGVPHGT
;
A
#
# COMPACT_ATOMS: atom_id res chain seq x y z
N MET A 1 -7.45 -11.61 -1.69
CA MET A 1 -7.22 -10.15 -1.63
C MET A 1 -5.99 -9.76 -2.42
N ALA A 2 -4.78 -10.13 -1.99
CA ALA A 2 -3.51 -9.78 -2.64
C ALA A 2 -3.49 -10.01 -4.17
N ALA A 3 -3.88 -11.20 -4.64
CA ALA A 3 -3.88 -11.51 -6.09
C ALA A 3 -4.83 -10.61 -6.92
N ALA A 4 -5.95 -10.18 -6.35
CA ALA A 4 -6.93 -9.32 -7.03
C ALA A 4 -6.45 -7.86 -7.12
N LEU A 5 -5.75 -7.37 -6.09
CA LEU A 5 -5.10 -6.05 -6.10
C LEU A 5 -3.95 -6.01 -7.10
N TRP A 6 -3.13 -7.08 -7.14
CA TRP A 6 -2.09 -7.26 -8.13
C TRP A 6 -2.61 -7.21 -9.56
N ALA A 7 -3.74 -7.87 -9.83
CA ALA A 7 -4.33 -7.87 -11.16
C ALA A 7 -4.73 -6.48 -11.65
N TRP A 8 -5.22 -5.60 -10.75
CA TRP A 8 -5.59 -4.22 -11.09
C TRP A 8 -4.38 -3.30 -11.27
N ALA A 9 -3.38 -3.40 -10.39
CA ALA A 9 -2.24 -2.51 -10.41
C ALA A 9 -1.28 -2.75 -11.58
N ARG A 10 -1.33 -3.94 -12.20
CA ARG A 10 -0.45 -4.35 -13.31
C ARG A 10 -0.31 -3.28 -14.40
N GLY A 11 0.91 -2.77 -14.57
CA GLY A 11 1.26 -1.73 -15.54
C GLY A 11 1.33 -0.30 -14.98
N LEU A 12 1.00 -0.11 -13.70
CA LEU A 12 1.04 1.17 -12.98
C LEU A 12 2.05 1.07 -11.83
N PHE A 13 3.34 1.33 -12.10
CA PHE A 13 4.45 1.12 -11.15
C PHE A 13 4.21 1.67 -9.74
N ARG A 14 3.57 2.84 -9.62
CA ARG A 14 3.23 3.49 -8.35
C ARG A 14 2.13 2.76 -7.57
N ALA A 15 1.05 2.39 -8.26
CA ALA A 15 -0.05 1.65 -7.63
C ALA A 15 0.38 0.22 -7.23
N GLU A 16 1.21 -0.43 -8.05
CA GLU A 16 1.76 -1.75 -7.71
C GLU A 16 2.63 -1.68 -6.46
N ALA A 17 3.53 -0.70 -6.38
CA ALA A 17 4.38 -0.49 -5.23
C ALA A 17 3.60 -0.23 -3.94
N ALA A 18 2.56 0.61 -4.00
CA ALA A 18 1.73 0.91 -2.84
C ALA A 18 0.92 -0.31 -2.38
N VAL A 19 0.38 -1.11 -3.31
CA VAL A 19 -0.30 -2.37 -2.98
C VAL A 19 0.68 -3.37 -2.36
N GLU A 20 1.88 -3.51 -2.91
CA GLU A 20 2.91 -4.39 -2.37
C GLU A 20 3.36 -3.98 -0.97
N LEU A 21 3.47 -2.67 -0.71
CA LEU A 21 3.74 -2.16 0.62
C LEU A 21 2.67 -2.60 1.63
N LEU A 22 1.39 -2.48 1.27
CA LEU A 22 0.29 -2.89 2.15
C LEU A 22 0.21 -4.42 2.32
N ILE A 23 0.50 -5.19 1.27
CA ILE A 23 0.57 -6.66 1.34
C ILE A 23 1.71 -7.08 2.27
N GLY A 24 2.90 -6.53 2.09
CA GLY A 24 4.08 -6.82 2.90
C GLY A 24 3.89 -6.44 4.36
N HIS A 25 3.26 -5.29 4.63
CA HIS A 25 2.96 -4.85 6.00
C HIS A 25 1.89 -5.75 6.67
N GLY A 26 0.98 -6.34 5.90
CA GLY A 26 0.08 -7.39 6.36
C GLY A 26 -1.09 -6.96 7.27
N PHE A 27 -1.20 -5.66 7.59
CA PHE A 27 -2.21 -5.15 8.52
C PHE A 27 -3.51 -4.72 7.83
N TRP A 28 -3.46 -3.71 6.94
CA TRP A 28 -4.64 -3.02 6.43
C TRP A 28 -5.57 -3.91 5.60
N LEU A 29 -5.01 -4.77 4.74
CA LEU A 29 -5.77 -5.59 3.80
C LEU A 29 -6.51 -6.78 4.44
N CYS A 30 -6.29 -7.01 5.73
CA CYS A 30 -6.94 -8.07 6.51
C CYS A 30 -8.13 -7.55 7.33
N ARG A 31 -8.39 -6.23 7.33
CA ARG A 31 -9.37 -5.62 8.21
C ARG A 31 -10.63 -5.19 7.46
N ASN A 32 -11.79 -5.64 7.93
CA ASN A 32 -13.07 -5.30 7.30
C ASN A 32 -13.37 -3.79 7.31
N ASP A 33 -13.03 -3.07 8.38
CA ASP A 33 -13.28 -1.62 8.45
C ASP A 33 -12.50 -0.82 7.40
N PHE A 34 -11.27 -1.24 7.08
CA PHE A 34 -10.49 -0.70 5.98
C PHE A 34 -11.04 -1.14 4.62
N LEU A 35 -11.34 -2.43 4.46
CA LEU A 35 -11.88 -2.96 3.19
C LEU A 35 -13.21 -2.29 2.81
N ASP A 36 -14.10 -2.10 3.77
CA ASP A 36 -15.42 -1.51 3.55
C ASP A 36 -15.34 -0.03 3.16
N VAL A 37 -14.33 0.71 3.66
CA VAL A 37 -14.21 2.15 3.42
C VAL A 37 -13.39 2.50 2.19
N ALA A 38 -12.37 1.70 1.87
CA ALA A 38 -11.30 2.05 0.95
C ALA A 38 -11.03 1.01 -0.15
N VAL A 39 -11.72 -0.13 -0.18
CA VAL A 39 -11.50 -1.14 -1.23
C VAL A 39 -12.74 -1.33 -2.08
N GLU A 40 -12.59 -1.08 -3.38
CA GLU A 40 -13.62 -1.36 -4.37
C GLU A 40 -13.41 -2.75 -4.96
N PHE A 41 -14.43 -3.60 -4.89
CA PHE A 41 -14.41 -4.94 -5.47
C PHE A 41 -15.09 -4.95 -6.83
N GLY A 42 -14.48 -5.64 -7.79
CA GLY A 42 -15.00 -5.76 -9.15
C GLY A 42 -14.59 -7.07 -9.82
N ARG A 43 -14.84 -7.15 -11.12
CA ARG A 43 -14.42 -8.26 -11.98
C ARG A 43 -13.79 -7.73 -13.25
N GLY A 44 -12.77 -8.43 -13.74
CA GLY A 44 -12.14 -8.17 -15.02
C GLY A 44 -13.16 -8.25 -16.15
N VAL A 45 -13.17 -7.24 -17.01
CA VAL A 45 -14.14 -7.14 -18.12
C VAL A 45 -13.94 -8.27 -19.14
N VAL A 46 -12.69 -8.73 -19.32
CA VAL A 46 -12.32 -9.71 -20.35
C VAL A 46 -12.46 -11.15 -19.86
N ASP A 47 -12.03 -11.45 -18.64
CA ASP A 47 -11.90 -12.82 -18.13
C ASP A 47 -12.78 -13.10 -16.88
N GLY A 48 -13.48 -12.09 -16.36
CA GLY A 48 -14.32 -12.22 -15.16
C GLY A 48 -13.54 -12.45 -13.87
N SER A 49 -12.21 -12.35 -13.92
CA SER A 49 -11.34 -12.57 -12.77
C SER A 49 -11.67 -11.58 -11.64
N PRO A 50 -11.69 -12.00 -10.37
CA PRO A 50 -11.89 -11.07 -9.26
C PRO A 50 -10.83 -9.97 -9.26
N MET A 51 -11.27 -8.71 -9.17
CA MET A 51 -10.40 -7.54 -9.07
C MET A 51 -10.74 -6.75 -7.81
N ALA A 52 -9.73 -6.08 -7.26
CA ALA A 52 -9.90 -5.11 -6.20
C ALA A 52 -9.03 -3.90 -6.48
N ALA A 53 -9.50 -2.71 -6.13
CA ALA A 53 -8.73 -1.48 -6.19
C ALA A 53 -8.81 -0.78 -4.83
N VAL A 54 -7.68 -0.23 -4.38
CA VAL A 54 -7.69 0.66 -3.22
C VAL A 54 -8.04 2.05 -3.71
N ASP A 55 -9.10 2.62 -3.16
CA ASP A 55 -9.41 4.04 -3.25
C ASP A 55 -8.53 4.77 -2.21
N TRP A 56 -7.37 5.24 -2.67
CA TRP A 56 -6.36 5.90 -1.84
C TRP A 56 -6.85 7.21 -1.23
N GLU A 57 -7.72 7.94 -1.92
CA GLU A 57 -8.34 9.16 -1.41
C GLU A 57 -9.25 8.83 -0.22
N ARG A 58 -10.12 7.83 -0.36
CA ARG A 58 -10.98 7.36 0.74
C ARG A 58 -10.18 6.76 1.88
N ALA A 59 -9.11 6.03 1.59
CA ALA A 59 -8.20 5.49 2.60
C ALA A 59 -7.58 6.62 3.44
N ALA A 60 -7.02 7.64 2.80
CA ALA A 60 -6.44 8.79 3.46
C ALA A 60 -7.49 9.57 4.26
N ALA A 61 -8.66 9.84 3.67
CA ALA A 61 -9.74 10.55 4.35
C ALA A 61 -10.26 9.79 5.58
N ALA A 62 -10.36 8.46 5.52
CA ALA A 62 -10.77 7.64 6.66
C ALA A 62 -9.72 7.63 7.78
N LEU A 63 -8.44 7.57 7.43
CA LEU A 63 -7.33 7.64 8.37
C LEU A 63 -7.28 8.99 9.10
N GLU A 64 -7.31 10.10 8.35
CA GLU A 64 -7.22 11.45 8.92
C GLU A 64 -8.47 11.85 9.72
N ALA A 65 -9.63 11.26 9.39
CA ALA A 65 -10.85 11.41 10.18
C ALA A 65 -10.84 10.56 11.47
N GLY A 66 -9.80 9.76 11.74
CA GLY A 66 -9.71 8.89 12.91
C GLY A 66 -10.72 7.76 12.91
N ARG A 67 -11.27 7.39 11.74
CA ARG A 67 -12.27 6.31 11.61
C ARG A 67 -11.67 4.91 11.61
N LEU A 68 -10.34 4.83 11.52
CA LEU A 68 -9.56 3.60 11.48
C LEU A 68 -8.71 3.53 12.76
N PRO A 69 -9.12 2.74 13.77
CA PRO A 69 -8.31 2.54 14.97
C PRO A 69 -7.00 1.82 14.62
N CYS A 70 -5.88 2.52 14.81
CA CYS A 70 -4.54 2.03 14.50
C CYS A 70 -3.50 2.71 15.39
N SER A 71 -2.31 2.13 15.44
CA SER A 71 -1.11 2.76 15.99
C SER A 71 -0.55 3.82 15.05
N ASP A 72 0.38 4.64 15.55
CA ASP A 72 1.07 5.63 14.73
C ASP A 72 1.88 4.99 13.59
N SER A 73 2.51 3.83 13.84
CA SER A 73 3.28 3.10 12.82
C SER A 73 2.38 2.55 11.70
N GLU A 74 1.24 1.95 12.05
CA GLU A 74 0.24 1.48 11.08
C GLU A 74 -0.30 2.64 10.24
N ALA A 75 -0.57 3.79 10.87
CA ALA A 75 -0.98 5.01 10.19
C ALA A 75 0.11 5.54 9.23
N GLN A 76 1.38 5.52 9.66
CA GLN A 76 2.52 5.91 8.81
C GLN A 76 2.63 5.02 7.56
N MET A 77 2.47 3.70 7.72
CA MET A 77 2.51 2.77 6.58
C MET A 77 1.40 3.06 5.56
N LEU A 78 0.18 3.38 6.02
CA LEU A 78 -0.91 3.75 5.12
C LEU A 78 -0.65 5.09 4.42
N ARG A 79 -0.14 6.11 5.14
CA ARG A 79 0.24 7.40 4.54
C ARG A 79 1.34 7.25 3.49
N LEU A 80 2.32 6.40 3.74
CA LEU A 80 3.38 6.09 2.78
C LEU A 80 2.82 5.41 1.54
N ALA A 81 1.92 4.43 1.70
CA ALA A 81 1.26 3.79 0.56
C ALA A 81 0.46 4.79 -0.29
N VAL A 82 -0.35 5.65 0.35
CA VAL A 82 -1.09 6.73 -0.32
C VAL A 82 -0.13 7.69 -1.06
N SER A 83 0.95 8.12 -0.41
CA SER A 83 1.94 9.03 -1.01
C SER A 83 2.61 8.40 -2.23
N ILE A 84 2.95 7.11 -2.18
CA ILE A 84 3.55 6.38 -3.30
C ILE A 84 2.55 6.23 -4.45
N ALA A 85 1.30 5.88 -4.17
CA ALA A 85 0.27 5.68 -5.19
C ALA A 85 -0.10 6.97 -5.93
N ASP A 86 -0.48 8.01 -5.19
CA ASP A 86 -1.11 9.22 -5.71
C ASP A 86 -0.18 10.44 -5.75
N GLY A 87 1.04 10.33 -5.20
CA GLY A 87 2.00 11.43 -5.13
C GLY A 87 1.62 12.50 -4.11
N VAL A 88 0.81 12.16 -3.11
CA VAL A 88 0.41 13.07 -2.03
C VAL A 88 1.66 13.49 -1.22
N PRO A 89 1.87 14.80 -0.97
CA PRO A 89 2.97 15.26 -0.14
C PRO A 89 2.94 14.66 1.27
N LEU A 90 4.07 14.13 1.70
CA LEU A 90 4.25 13.52 3.02
C LEU A 90 5.59 13.98 3.59
N ASP A 91 5.60 14.38 4.86
CA ASP A 91 6.85 14.60 5.60
C ASP A 91 7.52 13.24 5.85
N LEU A 92 8.47 12.90 4.98
CA LEU A 92 9.18 11.63 5.04
C LEU A 92 9.99 11.47 6.33
N GLY A 93 10.61 12.55 6.82
CA GLY A 93 11.41 12.50 8.05
C GLY A 93 10.57 12.07 9.24
N ARG A 94 9.36 12.62 9.36
CA ARG A 94 8.38 12.21 10.37
C ARG A 94 7.77 10.84 10.08
N ALA A 95 7.53 10.50 8.82
CA ALA A 95 6.89 9.25 8.44
C ALA A 95 7.77 8.02 8.74
N VAL A 96 9.10 8.15 8.63
CA VAL A 96 10.03 7.04 8.85
C VAL A 96 10.61 6.98 10.26
N SER A 97 10.56 8.06 11.04
CA SER A 97 11.21 8.13 12.36
C SER A 97 10.65 7.16 13.41
N GLY A 98 9.50 6.55 13.16
CA GLY A 98 8.85 5.58 14.05
C GLY A 98 8.78 4.16 13.52
N LEU A 99 9.33 3.89 12.33
CA LEU A 99 9.27 2.57 11.71
C LEU A 99 10.39 1.66 12.24
N ASP A 100 10.04 0.40 12.46
CA ASP A 100 11.02 -0.65 12.72
C ASP A 100 11.77 -1.07 11.44
N GLU A 101 12.80 -1.91 11.61
CA GLU A 101 13.65 -2.40 10.53
C GLU A 101 12.86 -3.13 9.43
N HIS A 102 11.82 -3.88 9.79
CA HIS A 102 11.03 -4.61 8.82
C HIS A 102 10.21 -3.66 7.95
N ASN A 103 9.51 -2.72 8.59
CA ASN A 103 8.67 -1.74 7.91
C ASN A 103 9.48 -0.79 7.02
N ILE A 104 10.68 -0.37 7.43
CA ILE A 104 11.52 0.51 6.59
C ILE A 104 12.03 -0.22 5.33
N VAL A 105 12.34 -1.52 5.42
CA VAL A 105 12.74 -2.33 4.26
C VAL A 105 11.59 -2.43 3.25
N LEU A 106 10.35 -2.66 3.73
CA LEU A 106 9.17 -2.68 2.86
C LEU A 106 8.96 -1.35 2.15
N VAL A 107 9.10 -0.23 2.88
CA VAL A 107 8.96 1.12 2.31
C VAL A 107 10.03 1.39 1.27
N ALA A 108 11.29 1.04 1.54
CA ALA A 108 12.39 1.22 0.60
C ALA A 108 12.17 0.40 -0.69
N ALA A 109 11.74 -0.86 -0.56
CA ALA A 109 11.43 -1.71 -1.70
C ALA A 109 10.26 -1.15 -2.53
N ALA A 110 9.20 -0.68 -1.88
CA ALA A 110 8.07 -0.05 -2.55
C ALA A 110 8.50 1.22 -3.31
N MET A 111 9.31 2.09 -2.70
CA MET A 111 9.84 3.28 -3.40
C MET A 111 10.71 2.91 -4.61
N ALA A 112 11.57 1.91 -4.48
CA ALA A 112 12.38 1.43 -5.60
C ALA A 112 11.50 0.88 -6.74
N GLN A 113 10.48 0.09 -6.42
CA GLN A 113 9.50 -0.41 -7.38
C GLN A 113 8.72 0.72 -8.05
N ALA A 114 8.30 1.74 -7.29
CA ALA A 114 7.60 2.91 -7.82
C ALA A 114 8.47 3.70 -8.81
N ALA A 115 9.79 3.71 -8.61
CA ALA A 115 10.78 4.28 -9.52
C ALA A 115 11.16 3.35 -10.69
N GLY A 116 10.59 2.13 -10.77
CA GLY A 116 10.87 1.15 -11.83
C GLY A 116 12.03 0.19 -11.52
N HIS A 117 12.58 0.20 -10.31
CA HIS A 117 13.70 -0.64 -9.88
C HIS A 117 13.22 -1.78 -8.96
N ARG A 118 12.74 -2.88 -9.54
CA ARG A 118 12.17 -4.03 -8.79
C ARG A 118 13.20 -4.90 -8.04
N GLU A 119 14.50 -4.70 -8.26
CA GLU A 119 15.56 -5.59 -7.75
C GLU A 119 16.35 -4.99 -6.56
N ILE A 120 16.03 -3.76 -6.16
CA ILE A 120 16.73 -3.09 -5.04
C ILE A 120 15.98 -3.43 -3.75
N GLY A 121 16.29 -4.56 -3.10
CA GLY A 121 15.72 -4.80 -1.77
C GLY A 121 15.86 -6.16 -1.09
N VAL A 122 16.34 -7.23 -1.73
CA VAL A 122 16.52 -8.52 -1.02
C VAL A 122 17.88 -9.12 -1.32
N PRO A 123 18.87 -9.04 -0.42
CA PRO A 123 20.02 -9.94 -0.49
C PRO A 123 19.52 -11.36 -0.26
N HIS A 124 19.59 -12.19 -1.30
CA HIS A 124 19.48 -13.64 -1.14
C HIS A 124 20.75 -14.12 -0.44
N GLY A 125 20.66 -14.42 0.85
CA GLY A 125 21.68 -15.18 1.55
C GLY A 125 21.86 -16.52 0.83
N THR A 126 23.06 -16.77 0.35
CA THR A 126 23.54 -18.04 -0.20
C THR A 126 23.64 -19.11 0.88
#